data_AF-A0A537LEN7-F1
#
_entry.id   AF-A0A537LEN7-F1
#
_cell.length_a   1.000
_cell.length_b   1.000
_cell.length_c   1.000
_cell.angle_alpha   90.00
_cell.angle_beta   90.00
_cell.angle_gamma   90.00
#
_symmetry.space_group_name_H-M   'P 1'
#
loop_
_entity.id
_entity.type
_entity.pdbx_description
1 polymer ?
#
loop_
_entity_poly.entity_id
_entity_poly.type
_entity_poly.pdbx_seq_one_letter_code
_entity_poly.pdbx_strand_id
1 'polypeptide(L)'
;GRARVVVNLLRTTYLDSTALSVLTTAQKQAREAGGNLGLVFDQPQIEKIFTITGLQRVFPIFRTETDAMAEARSWIAAVPHKRK
;
A
#
# COMPACT_ATOMS: atom_id res chain seq x y z
N GLY A 1 3.52 -15.93 9.40
CA GLY A 1 4.41 -14.75 9.47
C GLY A 1 3.60 -13.50 9.17
N ARG A 2 3.90 -12.35 9.79
CA ARG A 2 3.19 -11.09 9.50
C ARG A 2 3.74 -10.50 8.19
N ALA A 3 2.89 -10.39 7.16
CA ALA A 3 3.29 -9.85 5.85
C ALA A 3 3.34 -8.32 5.89
N ARG A 4 4.54 -7.76 6.04
CA ARG A 4 4.79 -6.30 5.99
C ARG A 4 5.48 -6.01 4.66
N VAL A 5 4.78 -5.31 3.77
CA VAL A 5 5.24 -5.10 2.40
C VAL A 5 5.27 -3.61 2.09
N VAL A 6 6.39 -3.13 1.59
CA VAL A 6 6.52 -1.79 1.02
C VAL A 6 6.81 -1.95 -0.45
N VAL A 7 5.98 -1.35 -1.31
CA VAL A 7 6.19 -1.36 -2.76
C VAL A 7 6.74 -0.01 -3.18
N ASN A 8 7.95 -0.01 -3.70
CA ASN A 8 8.59 1.19 -4.22
C ASN A 8 8.23 1.40 -5.69
N LEU A 9 7.60 2.53 -5.98
CA LEU A 9 7.14 2.96 -7.30
C LEU A 9 7.82 4.27 -7.75
N LEU A 10 8.90 4.71 -7.10
CA LEU A 10 9.65 5.95 -7.45
C LEU A 10 10.27 5.94 -8.85
N ARG A 11 10.39 4.78 -9.48
CA ARG A 11 10.86 4.65 -10.87
C ARG A 11 9.74 4.23 -11.83
N THR A 12 8.51 4.15 -11.35
CA THR A 12 7.35 3.77 -12.14
C THR A 12 6.80 5.01 -12.84
N THR A 13 6.55 4.88 -14.13
CA THR A 13 6.02 5.98 -14.96
C THR A 13 4.56 5.76 -15.35
N TYR A 14 4.05 4.54 -15.21
CA TYR A 14 2.70 4.18 -15.61
C TYR A 14 2.11 3.05 -14.75
N LEU A 15 0.81 3.16 -14.47
CA LEU A 15 0.00 2.12 -13.83
C LEU A 15 -1.30 1.97 -14.61
N ASP A 16 -1.70 0.74 -14.86
CA ASP A 16 -2.98 0.39 -15.49
C ASP A 16 -3.95 -0.25 -14.49
N SER A 17 -5.13 -0.63 -14.97
CA SER A 17 -6.15 -1.29 -14.18
C SER A 17 -5.70 -2.64 -13.61
N THR A 18 -4.78 -3.35 -14.29
CA THR A 18 -4.24 -4.62 -13.84
C THR A 18 -3.31 -4.41 -12.65
N ALA A 19 -2.37 -3.46 -12.74
CA ALA A 19 -1.48 -3.10 -11.64
C ALA A 19 -2.27 -2.66 -10.40
N LEU A 20 -3.30 -1.83 -10.57
CA LEU A 20 -4.16 -1.40 -9.47
C LEU A 20 -4.93 -2.55 -8.83
N SER A 21 -5.44 -3.49 -9.63
CA SER A 21 -6.12 -4.69 -9.14
C SER A 21 -5.17 -5.56 -8.31
N VAL A 22 -3.95 -5.80 -8.82
CA VAL A 22 -2.91 -6.58 -8.13
C VAL A 22 -2.51 -5.94 -6.81
N LEU A 23 -2.29 -4.61 -6.77
CA LEU A 23 -1.96 -3.90 -5.54
C LEU A 23 -3.08 -4.03 -4.51
N THR A 24 -4.33 -3.91 -4.95
CA THR A 24 -5.50 -4.01 -4.06
C THR A 24 -5.63 -5.42 -3.48
N THR A 25 -5.45 -6.46 -4.31
CA THR A 25 -5.45 -7.85 -3.85
C THR A 25 -4.29 -8.11 -2.88
N ALA A 26 -3.08 -7.64 -3.19
CA ALA A 26 -1.91 -7.83 -2.34
C ALA A 26 -2.09 -7.17 -0.96
N GLN A 27 -2.69 -5.98 -0.91
CA GLN A 27 -2.97 -5.35 0.37
C GLN A 27 -3.98 -6.13 1.20
N LYS A 28 -5.06 -6.61 0.59
CA LYS A 28 -6.04 -7.45 1.28
C LYS A 28 -5.37 -8.67 1.91
N GLN A 29 -4.54 -9.37 1.14
CA GLN A 29 -3.79 -10.54 1.63
C GLN A 29 -2.81 -10.18 2.76
N ALA A 30 -2.09 -9.06 2.64
CA ALA A 30 -1.19 -8.60 3.69
C ALA A 30 -1.93 -8.33 5.01
N ARG A 31 -3.12 -7.73 4.94
CA ARG A 31 -4.00 -7.49 6.09
C ARG A 31 -4.54 -8.79 6.68
N GLU A 32 -4.98 -9.73 5.85
CA GLU A 32 -5.44 -11.06 6.28
C GLU A 32 -4.32 -11.85 6.99
N ALA A 33 -3.06 -11.66 6.57
CA ALA A 33 -1.88 -12.23 7.22
C ALA A 33 -1.44 -11.48 8.49
N GLY A 34 -2.21 -10.49 8.96
CA GLY A 34 -1.91 -9.71 10.16
C GLY A 34 -0.76 -8.71 9.99
N GLY A 35 -0.52 -8.27 8.76
CA GLY A 35 0.40 -7.17 8.43
C GLY A 35 -0.29 -6.09 7.60
N ASN A 36 0.47 -5.39 6.76
CA ASN A 36 -0.05 -4.31 5.92
C ASN A 36 0.85 -4.11 4.70
N LEU A 37 0.32 -3.39 3.70
CA LEU A 37 1.03 -3.01 2.49
C LEU A 37 0.96 -1.49 2.29
N GLY A 38 2.11 -0.87 2.08
CA GLY A 38 2.24 0.56 1.76
C GLY A 38 2.98 0.80 0.44
N LEU A 39 2.80 1.99 -0.12
CA LEU A 39 3.34 2.38 -1.42
C LEU A 39 4.28 3.58 -1.27
N VAL A 40 5.36 3.61 -2.05
CA VAL A 40 6.27 4.76 -2.14
C VAL A 40 6.23 5.32 -3.54
N PHE A 41 5.79 6.56 -3.70
CA PHE A 41 5.85 7.30 -4.97
C PHE A 41 5.82 8.80 -4.71
N ASP A 42 6.32 9.57 -5.68
CA ASP A 42 6.34 11.04 -5.65
C ASP A 42 5.90 11.68 -6.97
N GLN A 43 5.58 10.87 -7.99
CA GLN A 43 5.16 11.33 -9.31
C GLN A 43 3.72 11.84 -9.27
N PRO A 44 3.43 13.08 -9.73
CA PRO A 44 2.07 13.62 -9.78
C PRO A 44 1.11 12.79 -10.63
N GLN A 45 1.62 12.11 -11.67
CA GLN A 45 0.81 11.26 -12.54
C GLN A 45 0.29 10.03 -11.80
N ILE A 46 1.13 9.37 -11.00
CA ILE A 46 0.73 8.23 -10.18
C ILE A 46 -0.26 8.71 -9.11
N GLU A 47 0.04 9.82 -8.43
CA GLU A 47 -0.86 10.42 -7.44
C GLU A 47 -2.25 10.66 -8.01
N LYS A 48 -2.34 11.25 -9.21
CA LYS A 48 -3.61 11.50 -9.91
C LYS A 48 -4.40 10.21 -10.18
N ILE A 49 -3.74 9.10 -10.56
CA ILE A 49 -4.39 7.80 -10.77
C ILE A 49 -5.01 7.31 -9.45
N PHE A 50 -4.27 7.35 -8.34
CA PHE A 50 -4.77 6.94 -7.03
C PHE A 50 -5.89 7.84 -6.51
N THR A 51 -5.86 9.13 -6.84
CA THR A 51 -6.93 10.08 -6.48
C THR A 51 -8.21 9.83 -7.25
N ILE A 52 -8.12 9.69 -8.59
CA ILE A 52 -9.29 9.44 -9.45
C ILE A 52 -9.96 8.11 -9.08
N THR A 53 -9.17 7.08 -8.81
CA THR A 53 -9.68 5.75 -8.45
C THR A 53 -10.11 5.63 -6.99
N GLY A 54 -9.82 6.64 -6.16
CA GLY A 54 -10.12 6.63 -4.72
C GLY A 54 -9.23 5.70 -3.89
N LEU A 55 -8.26 5.03 -4.51
CA LEU A 55 -7.34 4.08 -3.87
C LEU A 55 -6.35 4.76 -2.91
N GLN A 56 -6.19 6.08 -2.98
CA GLN A 56 -5.41 6.86 -2.01
C GLN A 56 -5.83 6.65 -0.54
N ARG A 57 -7.09 6.27 -0.27
CA ARG A 57 -7.60 6.00 1.08
C ARG A 57 -7.38 4.56 1.54
N VAL A 58 -7.02 3.71 0.59
CA VAL A 58 -6.88 2.28 0.78
C VAL A 58 -5.46 1.98 1.26
N PHE A 59 -4.45 2.59 0.61
CA PHE A 59 -3.03 2.38 0.92
C PHE A 59 -2.44 3.50 1.78
N PRO A 60 -1.56 3.18 2.76
CA PRO A 60 -0.57 4.11 3.24
C PRO A 60 0.38 4.49 2.09
N ILE A 61 0.51 5.77 1.81
CA ILE A 61 1.35 6.32 0.74
C ILE A 61 2.47 7.15 1.37
N PHE A 62 3.70 6.93 0.93
CA PHE A 62 4.89 7.64 1.40
C PHE A 62 5.64 8.24 0.22
N ARG A 63 6.39 9.32 0.47
CA ARG A 63 7.25 9.95 -0.55
C ARG A 63 8.66 9.38 -0.57
N THR A 64 9.10 8.76 0.52
CA THR A 64 10.44 8.19 0.66
C THR A 64 10.39 6.75 1.16
N GLU A 65 11.38 5.95 0.77
CA GLU A 65 11.54 4.58 1.27
C GLU A 65 11.80 4.56 2.78
N THR A 66 12.56 5.53 3.29
CA THR A 66 12.91 5.62 4.71
C THR A 66 11.67 5.76 5.58
N ASP A 67 10.75 6.66 5.23
CA ASP A 67 9.51 6.87 5.98
C ASP A 67 8.63 5.62 5.93
N ALA A 68 8.50 5.01 4.74
CA ALA A 68 7.73 3.80 4.56
C ALA A 68 8.29 2.63 5.38
N MET A 69 9.62 2.49 5.44
CA MET A 69 10.29 1.44 6.20
C MET A 69 10.22 1.68 7.71
N ALA A 70 10.28 2.93 8.16
CA ALA A 70 10.07 3.27 9.57
C ALA A 70 8.66 2.89 10.02
N GLU A 71 7.65 3.23 9.20
CA GLU A 71 6.25 2.92 9.48
C GLU A 71 5.95 1.42 9.32
N ALA A 72 6.55 0.74 8.34
CA ALA A 72 6.39 -0.70 8.19
C ALA A 72 6.91 -1.47 9.40
N ARG A 73 7.91 -0.96 10.13
CA ARG A 73 8.37 -1.56 11.39
C ARG A 73 7.33 -1.42 12.51
N SER A 74 6.53 -0.35 12.49
CA SER A 74 5.47 -0.05 13.47
C SER A 74 4.17 -0.81 13.18
N TRP A 75 4.00 -1.39 11.98
CA TRP A 75 2.89 -2.28 11.64
C TRP A 75 2.91 -3.57 12.47
N ILE A 76 2.43 -3.42 13.69
CA ILE A 76 2.09 -4.49 14.61
C ILE A 76 0.64 -4.86 14.32
N ALA A 77 0.35 -6.15 14.30
CA ALA A 77 -0.97 -6.70 14.02
C ALA A 77 -2.03 -6.09 14.94
N ALA A 78 -2.72 -5.04 14.48
CA ALA A 78 -4.03 -4.69 14.99
C ALA A 78 -5.01 -5.75 14.46
N VAL A 79 -5.16 -6.84 15.20
CA VAL A 79 -6.38 -7.66 15.15
C VAL A 79 -7.05 -7.41 16.50
N PRO A 80 -8.23 -6.75 16.54
CA PRO A 80 -9.43 -7.34 15.98
C PRO A 80 -10.45 -6.36 15.33
N HIS A 81 -11.15 -6.82 14.29
CA HIS A 81 -12.61 -6.66 14.29
C HIS A 81 -13.28 -7.98 13.95
N LYS A 82 -14.03 -8.48 14.92
CA LYS A 82 -14.87 -9.69 14.89
C LYS A 82 -16.24 -9.34 14.30
N ARG A 83 -16.86 -10.35 13.67
CA ARG A 83 -18.32 -10.55 13.38
C ARG A 83 -18.84 -9.84 12.13
N LYS A 84 -19.58 -10.48 11.22
CA LYS A 84 -20.42 -11.69 11.30
C LYS A 84 -20.05 -12.74 10.26
#